data_AF-A0A7Z0TQ52-F1
#
_entry.id   AF-A0A7Z0TQ52-F1
#
_cell.length_a   1.000
_cell.length_b   1.000
_cell.length_c   1.000
_cell.angle_alpha   90.00
_cell.angle_beta   90.00
_cell.angle_gamma   90.00
#
_symmetry.space_group_name_H-M   'P 1'
#
loop_
_entity.id
_entity.type
_entity.pdbx_description
1 polymer ?
#
loop_
_entity_poly.entity_id
_entity_poly.type
_entity_poly.pdbx_seq_one_letter_code
_entity_poly.pdbx_strand_id
1 'polypeptide(L)'
;MRRIFLQLLDSTNLRGACAGRDPRIHDLRHTFAVRSLEQCRHDRAAIARHIVALSTYLGHAHVTDTYWYLQATPTLMGQIAEAGEALLTGGAA
;
A
#
# COMPACT_ATOMS: atom_id res chain seq x y z
N MET A 1 -7.41 -12.90 19.40
CA MET A 1 -6.49 -12.58 18.28
C MET A 1 -5.08 -12.22 18.73
N ARG A 2 -4.87 -11.23 19.63
CA ARG A 2 -3.52 -10.78 20.03
C ARG A 2 -2.57 -11.91 20.48
N ARG A 3 -3.03 -12.85 21.30
CA ARG A 3 -2.22 -13.98 21.78
C ARG A 3 -1.70 -14.88 20.65
N ILE A 4 -2.57 -15.26 19.72
CA ILE A 4 -2.21 -16.12 18.57
C ILE A 4 -1.23 -15.40 17.65
N PHE A 5 -1.46 -14.10 17.40
CA PHE A 5 -0.56 -13.31 16.57
C PHE A 5 0.84 -13.18 17.20
N LEU A 6 0.94 -12.97 18.52
CA LEU A 6 2.24 -12.96 19.21
C LEU A 6 2.95 -14.31 19.15
N GLN A 7 2.21 -15.42 19.28
CA GLN A 7 2.77 -16.78 19.12
C GLN A 7 3.32 -17.01 17.70
N LEU A 8 2.62 -16.51 16.67
CA LEU A 8 3.11 -16.58 15.30
C LEU A 8 4.39 -15.75 15.13
N LEU A 9 4.43 -14.53 15.65
CA LEU A 9 5.63 -13.69 15.61
C LEU A 9 6.84 -14.38 16.25
N ASP A 10 6.64 -15.04 17.40
CA ASP A 10 7.67 -15.85 18.07
C ASP A 10 8.15 -16.99 17.17
N SER A 11 7.23 -17.76 16.58
CA SER A 11 7.58 -18.89 15.71
C SER A 11 8.33 -18.50 14.44
N THR A 12 8.13 -17.27 13.95
CA THR A 12 8.78 -16.72 12.75
C THR A 12 10.05 -15.92 13.04
N ASN A 13 10.42 -15.74 14.31
CA ASN A 13 11.53 -14.90 14.76
C ASN A 13 11.47 -13.44 14.23
N LEU A 14 10.26 -12.88 14.14
CA LEU A 14 10.02 -11.52 13.63
C LEU A 14 9.89 -10.45 14.74
N ARG A 15 10.14 -10.84 16.00
CA ARG A 15 10.13 -9.91 17.13
C ARG A 15 11.26 -8.90 17.01
N GLY A 16 10.97 -7.63 17.30
CA GLY A 16 11.92 -6.53 17.20
C GLY A 16 12.48 -6.25 15.79
N ALA A 17 12.04 -6.97 14.75
CA ALA A 17 12.59 -6.90 13.40
C ALA A 17 12.40 -5.51 12.75
N CYS A 18 11.35 -4.78 13.12
CA CYS A 18 11.10 -3.43 12.64
C CYS A 18 11.62 -2.38 13.65
N ALA A 19 12.90 -2.03 13.54
CA ALA A 19 13.52 -0.95 14.33
C ALA A 19 13.28 -1.09 15.84
N GLY A 20 13.33 -2.32 16.37
CA GLY A 20 13.12 -2.61 17.79
C GLY A 20 11.65 -2.63 18.24
N ARG A 21 10.70 -2.57 17.30
CA ARG A 21 9.26 -2.64 17.58
C ARG A 21 8.66 -3.93 16.99
N ASP A 22 7.86 -4.62 17.79
CA ASP A 22 7.12 -5.80 17.34
C ASP A 22 6.06 -5.39 16.30
N PRO A 23 5.95 -6.10 15.16
CA PRO A 23 4.89 -5.88 14.20
C PRO A 23 3.52 -6.01 14.87
N ARG A 24 2.53 -5.22 14.43
CA ARG A 24 1.15 -5.32 14.89
C ARG A 24 0.27 -5.88 13.79
N ILE A 25 -0.84 -6.49 14.20
CA ILE A 25 -1.84 -7.03 13.25
C ILE A 25 -2.40 -5.94 12.32
N HIS A 26 -2.50 -4.69 12.79
CA HIS A 26 -2.93 -3.55 11.97
C HIS A 26 -1.90 -3.17 10.90
N ASP A 27 -0.62 -3.43 11.14
CA ASP A 27 0.45 -3.13 10.18
C ASP A 27 0.33 -4.06 8.96
N LEU A 28 -0.24 -5.27 9.12
CA LEU A 28 -0.61 -6.13 7.99
C LEU A 28 -1.69 -5.51 7.11
N ARG A 29 -2.75 -4.96 7.72
CA ARG A 29 -3.82 -4.27 6.98
C ARG A 29 -3.26 -3.06 6.21
N HIS A 30 -2.38 -2.30 6.87
CA HIS A 30 -1.72 -1.15 6.23
C HIS A 30 -0.84 -1.60 5.06
N THR A 31 0.03 -2.59 5.28
CA THR A 31 0.94 -3.12 4.25
C THR A 31 0.15 -3.68 3.07
N PHE A 32 -0.92 -4.44 3.32
CA PHE A 32 -1.79 -4.96 2.26
C PHE A 32 -2.38 -3.83 1.42
N ALA A 33 -2.94 -2.79 2.05
CA ALA A 33 -3.57 -1.69 1.33
C ALA A 33 -2.54 -0.92 0.48
N VAL A 34 -1.37 -0.60 1.03
CA VAL A 34 -0.27 0.07 0.31
C VAL A 34 0.19 -0.76 -0.88
N ARG A 35 0.48 -2.06 -0.68
CA ARG A 35 0.92 -2.96 -1.76
C ARG A 35 -0.12 -3.11 -2.87
N SER A 36 -1.41 -3.16 -2.50
CA SER A 36 -2.50 -3.21 -3.46
C SER A 36 -2.56 -1.94 -4.32
N LEU A 37 -2.32 -0.78 -3.73
CA LEU A 37 -2.27 0.49 -4.47
C LEU A 37 -1.05 0.58 -5.38
N GLU A 38 0.12 0.11 -4.93
CA GLU A 38 1.35 0.04 -5.77
C GLU A 38 1.18 -0.82 -7.02
N GLN A 39 0.36 -1.89 -6.93
CA GLN A 39 0.09 -2.80 -8.04
C GLN A 39 -1.00 -2.32 -8.99
N CYS A 40 -1.66 -1.20 -8.66
CA CYS A 40 -2.72 -0.66 -9.50
C CYS A 40 -2.15 -0.09 -10.80
N ARG A 41 -2.79 -0.41 -11.93
CA ARG A 41 -2.40 0.13 -13.25
C ARG A 41 -2.55 1.66 -13.27
N HIS A 42 -1.62 2.36 -13.92
CA HIS A 42 -1.59 3.83 -14.03
C HIS A 42 -2.69 4.47 -14.90
N ASP A 43 -3.79 3.76 -15.16
CA ASP A 43 -4.95 4.28 -15.89
C ASP A 43 -5.97 4.87 -14.91
N ARG A 44 -6.40 6.12 -15.14
CA ARG A 44 -7.32 6.84 -14.25
C ARG A 44 -8.61 6.06 -13.97
N ALA A 45 -9.18 5.41 -14.98
CA ALA A 45 -10.40 4.63 -14.81
C ALA A 45 -10.15 3.35 -14.00
N ALA A 46 -9.01 2.69 -14.22
CA ALA A 46 -8.58 1.55 -13.41
C ALA A 46 -8.34 1.94 -11.95
N ILE A 47 -7.66 3.05 -11.68
CA ILE A 47 -7.40 3.56 -10.32
C ILE A 47 -8.69 3.82 -9.57
N ALA A 48 -9.65 4.50 -10.19
CA ALA A 48 -10.94 4.78 -9.56
C ALA A 48 -11.67 3.49 -9.16
N ARG A 49 -11.75 2.50 -10.06
CA ARG A 49 -12.36 1.19 -9.76
C ARG A 49 -11.60 0.44 -8.68
N HIS A 50 -10.27 0.46 -8.73
CA HIS A 50 -9.41 -0.22 -7.78
C HIS A 50 -9.56 0.32 -6.36
N ILE A 51 -9.62 1.65 -6.22
CA ILE A 51 -9.80 2.31 -4.93
C ILE A 51 -11.17 1.98 -4.32
N VAL A 52 -12.23 1.93 -5.13
CA VAL A 52 -13.58 1.52 -4.67
C VAL A 52 -13.58 0.04 -4.25
N ALA A 53 -12.96 -0.83 -5.05
CA ALA A 53 -12.84 -2.26 -4.73
C ALA A 53 -12.05 -2.47 -3.43
N LEU A 54 -10.92 -1.77 -3.27
CA LEU A 54 -10.08 -1.83 -2.07
C LEU A 54 -10.81 -1.29 -0.84
N SER A 55 -11.55 -0.18 -0.98
CA SER A 55 -12.39 0.38 0.09
C SER A 55 -13.43 -0.64 0.56
N THR A 56 -14.10 -1.31 -0.38
CA THR A 56 -15.09 -2.35 -0.10
C THR A 56 -14.45 -3.55 0.60
N TYR A 57 -13.30 -4.02 0.11
CA TYR A 57 -12.55 -5.14 0.69
C TYR A 57 -12.11 -4.85 2.14
N LEU A 58 -11.66 -3.63 2.40
CA LEU A 58 -11.24 -3.20 3.73
C LEU A 58 -12.42 -2.94 4.67
N GLY A 59 -13.65 -2.90 4.14
CA GLY A 59 -14.85 -2.59 4.91
C GLY A 59 -14.92 -1.12 5.35
N HIS A 60 -14.40 -0.21 4.53
CA HIS A 60 -14.51 1.22 4.79
C HIS A 60 -15.91 1.74 4.43
N ALA A 61 -16.45 2.62 5.26
CA ALA A 61 -17.72 3.28 4.99
C ALA A 61 -17.58 4.34 3.90
N HIS A 62 -16.42 5.00 3.84
CA HIS A 62 -16.11 6.01 2.83
C HIS A 62 -14.80 5.70 2.12
N VAL A 63 -14.75 6.02 0.83
CA VAL A 63 -13.54 5.84 0.02
C VAL A 63 -12.37 6.69 0.51
N THR A 64 -12.68 7.81 1.17
CA THR A 64 -11.71 8.72 1.79
C THR A 64 -10.88 8.04 2.86
N ASP A 65 -11.44 7.05 3.56
CA ASP A 65 -10.71 6.26 4.56
C ASP A 65 -9.62 5.42 3.91
N THR A 66 -9.80 5.05 2.63
CA THR A 66 -8.81 4.30 1.83
C THR A 66 -7.66 5.20 1.36
N TYR A 67 -7.91 6.50 1.14
CA TYR A 67 -6.83 7.43 0.78
C TYR A 67 -5.77 7.56 1.87
N TRP A 68 -6.08 7.18 3.11
CA TRP A 68 -5.11 7.10 4.20
C TRP A 68 -3.98 6.09 3.98
N TYR A 69 -4.12 5.20 2.99
CA TYR A 69 -3.08 4.27 2.57
C TYR A 69 -2.26 4.74 1.36
N LEU A 70 -2.55 5.92 0.77
CA LEU A 70 -1.70 6.51 -0.26
C LEU A 70 -0.42 7.04 0.39
N GLN A 71 0.64 6.24 0.31
CA GLN A 71 1.97 6.61 0.80
C GLN A 71 2.94 6.90 -0.34
N ALA A 72 3.88 7.80 -0.08
CA ALA A 72 5.02 8.05 -0.95
C ALA A 72 6.05 6.93 -0.81
N THR A 73 5.71 5.74 -1.29
CA THR A 73 6.62 4.60 -1.26
C THR A 73 7.71 4.76 -2.33
N PRO A 74 8.92 4.22 -2.12
CA PRO A 74 9.98 4.28 -3.13
C PRO A 74 9.54 3.72 -4.49
N THR A 75 8.72 2.67 -4.48
CA THR A 75 8.15 2.07 -5.70
C THR A 75 7.25 3.06 -6.43
N LEU A 76 6.27 3.67 -5.75
CA LEU A 76 5.35 4.60 -6.38
C LEU A 76 6.05 5.89 -6.83
N MET A 77 6.99 6.40 -6.02
CA MET A 77 7.79 7.58 -6.39
C MET A 77 8.68 7.31 -7.61
N GLY A 78 9.27 6.12 -7.71
CA GLY A 78 10.03 5.71 -8.89
C GLY A 78 9.17 5.66 -10.16
N GLN A 79 7.96 5.08 -10.07
CA GLN A 79 7.00 5.07 -11.18
C GLN A 79 6.57 6.47 -11.61
N ILE A 80 6.39 7.39 -10.65
CA ILE A 80 6.06 8.80 -10.95
C ILE A 80 7.23 9.50 -11.65
N ALA A 81 8.46 9.26 -11.19
CA ALA A 81 9.65 9.83 -11.82
C ALA A 81 9.80 9.36 -13.28
N GLU A 82 9.69 8.05 -13.51
CA GLU A 82 9.74 7.45 -14.85
C GLU A 82 8.65 8.02 -15.78
N ALA A 83 7.41 8.10 -15.29
CA ALA A 83 6.32 8.69 -16.06
C ALA A 83 6.55 10.18 -16.37
N GLY A 84 7.14 10.93 -15.44
CA GLY A 84 7.51 12.34 -15.63
C GLY A 84 8.62 12.54 -16.67
N GLU A 85 9.65 11.70 -16.64
CA GLU A 85 10.74 11.71 -17.61
C GLU A 85 10.25 11.35 -19.02
N ALA A 86 9.36 10.37 -19.13
CA ALA A 86 8.72 9.99 -20.39
C ALA A 86 7.84 11.13 -20.94
N LEU A 87 7.12 11.86 -20.10
CA LEU A 87 6.32 13.02 -20.50
C LEU A 87 7.19 14.13 -21.09
N LEU A 88 8.34 14.41 -20.48
CA LEU A 88 9.29 15.43 -20.95
C LEU A 88 9.94 15.03 -22.27
N THR A 89 10.28 13.75 -22.43
CA THR A 89 10.92 13.22 -23.65
C THR A 89 9.94 13.05 -24.81
N GLY A 90 8.70 12.62 -24.52
CA GLY A 90 7.63 12.42 -25.51
C GLY A 90 6.90 13.70 -25.93
N GLY A 91 7.10 14.81 -25.22
CA GLY A 91 6.58 16.14 -25.57
C GLY A 91 7.46 16.94 -26.53
N ALA A 92 8.58 16.38 -26.99
CA ALA A 92 9.53 17.00 -27.92
C ALA A 92 9.38 16.51 -29.37
N ALA A 93 8.16 16.14 -29.79
CA ALA A 93 7.82 15.73 -31.15
C ALA A 93 6.65 16.55 -31.70
#